data_AF-A0AAN9Q1Y4-F1
#
_entry.id   AF-A0AAN9Q1Y4-F1
#
_cell.length_a   1.000
_cell.length_b   1.000
_cell.length_c   1.000
_cell.angle_alpha   90.00
_cell.angle_beta   90.00
_cell.angle_gamma   90.00
#
_symmetry.space_group_name_H-M   'P 1'
#
loop_
_entity.id
_entity.type
_entity.pdbx_description
1 polymer ?
#
loop_
_entity_poly.entity_id
_entity_poly.type
_entity_poly.pdbx_seq_one_letter_code
_entity_poly.pdbx_strand_id
1 'polypeptide(L)'
;MAEVPTKRGRARKALKEKTSSTNEANILPSSTPISPHSASKKQQQSKQQSFEKDLLEMQEKLQQLRLEKEKTEELLKAKDEALKQKEEELENRGKEQEKLQIELKKLQKLKEFKPTMNLPVLKDNEPKKKKNGCPEKKRPSPPYILWCKDQWSEIKKENPEAEFKEISNMLGAKWKTVSAEEKKPYEEKYLAEKEGYLQVIAKEKRESEAMKLLEVEQKQKTAMELLEQYMQYKQETEKEIKKSKKEKDPLKPKHPISAYFLFTNDRRAALVAENKNFVEVSKITAEEWKTMTEEQRRPYEELAKKNKEKYTQEMEAYKQKKEEEAATLMKEEEEHMKLQKQEALQLLKKKEKTENLIKKTKKDLQKKKQNKEEKNSDPNRPKRPPSSFLLFSKEARTSLLRPDMSNSTLSALVSLKWKELSEEERQVWNGKASEAMDAYKMELEKYNKSLVVAAAAANQTDE
;
A
#
# COMPACT_ATOMS: atom_id res chain seq x y z
N MET A 1 -52.48 -12.39 23.08
CA MET A 1 -53.01 -11.47 24.11
C MET A 1 -52.76 -10.04 23.64
N ALA A 2 -53.83 -9.24 23.60
CA ALA A 2 -53.94 -7.76 23.50
C ALA A 2 -53.11 -7.02 22.41
N GLU A 3 -53.70 -6.47 21.33
CA GLU A 3 -54.61 -5.30 21.18
C GLU A 3 -53.95 -3.89 21.25
N VAL A 4 -53.84 -3.24 20.06
CA VAL A 4 -54.18 -1.85 19.57
C VAL A 4 -54.14 -0.66 20.58
N PRO A 5 -53.96 0.65 20.20
CA PRO A 5 -54.18 1.24 18.87
C PRO A 5 -53.37 2.49 18.43
N THR A 6 -53.42 2.82 17.13
CA THR A 6 -53.51 4.23 16.70
C THR A 6 -54.40 4.39 15.46
N LYS A 7 -55.41 5.26 15.62
CA LYS A 7 -56.48 5.65 14.68
C LYS A 7 -55.92 6.57 13.56
N ARG A 8 -56.19 6.28 12.28
CA ARG A 8 -57.29 6.75 11.38
C ARG A 8 -57.02 8.02 10.55
N GLY A 9 -57.22 7.83 9.24
CA GLY A 9 -57.92 8.77 8.33
C GLY A 9 -57.02 9.44 7.28
N ARG A 10 -57.37 9.56 6.00
CA ARG A 10 -58.58 9.22 5.24
C ARG A 10 -58.24 9.33 3.73
N ALA A 11 -58.93 8.53 2.93
CA ALA A 11 -58.79 8.27 1.50
C ALA A 11 -58.96 9.46 0.52
N ARG A 12 -58.53 9.23 -0.74
CA ARG A 12 -59.34 9.31 -2.00
C ARG A 12 -58.47 8.84 -3.19
N LYS A 13 -58.63 7.60 -3.67
CA LYS A 13 -59.46 7.13 -4.81
C LYS A 13 -59.08 7.71 -6.19
N ALA A 14 -58.64 6.79 -7.05
CA ALA A 14 -58.26 6.92 -8.44
C ALA A 14 -59.38 7.42 -9.37
N LEU A 15 -59.00 7.96 -10.54
CA LEU A 15 -59.85 7.98 -11.72
C LEU A 15 -59.07 7.66 -13.00
N LYS A 16 -59.74 6.83 -13.80
CA LYS A 16 -59.33 6.13 -15.02
C LYS A 16 -59.18 7.05 -16.23
N GLU A 17 -58.34 6.57 -17.13
CA GLU A 17 -58.24 6.93 -18.55
C GLU A 17 -59.60 6.88 -19.27
N LYS A 18 -59.81 7.81 -20.21
CA LYS A 18 -60.83 7.76 -21.26
C LYS A 18 -60.22 8.19 -22.58
N THR A 19 -60.26 7.28 -23.54
CA THR A 19 -59.89 7.43 -24.94
C THR A 19 -61.04 7.98 -25.79
N SER A 20 -60.66 8.66 -26.88
CA SER A 20 -61.30 8.79 -28.21
C SER A 20 -62.79 9.16 -28.31
N SER A 21 -63.06 10.36 -28.83
CA SER A 21 -64.22 10.62 -29.69
C SER A 21 -63.97 11.87 -30.54
N THR A 22 -63.87 11.69 -31.86
CA THR A 22 -63.93 12.77 -32.85
C THR A 22 -65.04 12.38 -33.83
N ASN A 23 -66.13 13.15 -33.79
CA ASN A 23 -67.25 13.03 -34.72
C ASN A 23 -66.95 13.81 -36.00
N GLU A 24 -67.10 13.14 -37.13
CA GLU A 24 -67.29 13.75 -38.45
C GLU A 24 -68.72 14.29 -38.57
N ALA A 25 -68.88 15.49 -39.12
CA ALA A 25 -70.12 15.93 -39.73
C ALA A 25 -69.84 16.88 -40.90
N ASN A 26 -70.64 16.68 -41.93
CA ASN A 26 -70.46 17.02 -43.34
C ASN A 26 -71.50 18.07 -43.73
N ILE A 27 -71.15 19.19 -44.38
CA ILE A 27 -72.12 20.06 -45.09
C ILE A 27 -71.50 20.62 -46.39
N LEU A 28 -72.22 20.40 -47.49
CA LEU A 28 -71.99 20.76 -48.90
C LEU A 28 -72.15 22.28 -49.22
N PRO A 29 -71.71 22.74 -50.42
CA PRO A 29 -71.69 24.15 -50.83
C PRO A 29 -72.84 24.54 -51.79
N SER A 30 -73.36 25.77 -51.71
CA SER A 30 -74.03 26.42 -52.85
C SER A 30 -74.17 27.96 -52.75
N SER A 31 -73.96 28.59 -53.92
CA SER A 31 -74.44 29.89 -54.42
C SER A 31 -73.81 31.24 -54.00
N THR A 32 -73.35 31.95 -55.03
CA THR A 32 -72.82 33.33 -55.18
C THR A 32 -73.92 34.43 -55.11
N PRO A 33 -73.64 35.74 -55.38
CA PRO A 33 -72.76 36.68 -54.68
C PRO A 33 -73.44 38.07 -54.45
N ILE A 34 -73.24 38.76 -53.31
CA ILE A 34 -73.53 40.22 -53.23
C ILE A 34 -72.45 40.92 -52.38
N SER A 35 -71.74 41.86 -53.01
CA SER A 35 -70.96 42.91 -52.34
C SER A 35 -71.88 44.11 -52.09
N PRO A 36 -71.70 44.92 -51.02
CA PRO A 36 -70.65 45.94 -51.07
C PRO A 36 -69.96 46.24 -49.72
N HIS A 37 -68.92 47.08 -49.80
CA HIS A 37 -68.23 47.83 -48.73
C HIS A 37 -66.91 47.26 -48.18
N SER A 38 -65.84 47.55 -48.93
CA SER A 38 -64.43 47.41 -48.53
C SER A 38 -63.94 48.55 -47.63
N ALA A 39 -64.53 48.71 -46.44
CA ALA A 39 -63.95 49.52 -45.37
C ALA A 39 -63.48 48.68 -44.16
N SER A 40 -63.80 47.38 -44.11
CA SER A 40 -63.47 46.51 -42.96
C SER A 40 -62.20 45.64 -43.15
N LYS A 41 -61.61 45.60 -44.35
CA LYS A 41 -60.48 44.70 -44.68
C LYS A 41 -59.17 45.10 -43.99
N LYS A 42 -58.93 46.40 -43.78
CA LYS A 42 -57.74 46.91 -43.06
C LYS A 42 -57.79 46.64 -41.55
N GLN A 43 -58.96 46.67 -40.91
CA GLN A 43 -59.10 46.34 -39.48
C GLN A 43 -59.09 44.84 -39.20
N GLN A 44 -59.54 43.99 -40.14
CA GLN A 44 -59.41 42.53 -40.01
C GLN A 44 -57.98 42.05 -40.27
N GLN A 45 -57.25 42.61 -41.25
CA GLN A 45 -55.83 42.28 -41.47
C GLN A 45 -54.92 42.74 -40.33
N SER A 46 -55.15 43.92 -39.73
CA SER A 46 -54.35 44.37 -38.58
C SER A 46 -54.61 43.53 -37.33
N LYS A 47 -55.85 43.07 -37.12
CA LYS A 47 -56.19 42.12 -36.04
C LYS A 47 -55.63 40.72 -36.28
N GLN A 48 -55.62 40.23 -37.53
CA GLN A 48 -54.99 38.96 -37.87
C GLN A 48 -53.47 38.99 -37.67
N GLN A 49 -52.79 40.07 -38.06
CA GLN A 49 -51.36 40.25 -37.81
C GLN A 49 -51.02 40.42 -36.32
N SER A 50 -51.90 41.06 -35.54
CA SER A 50 -51.78 41.11 -34.07
C SER A 50 -51.92 39.73 -33.46
N PHE A 51 -52.89 38.93 -33.93
CA PHE A 51 -53.12 37.59 -33.40
C PHE A 51 -52.01 36.60 -33.77
N GLU A 52 -51.44 36.71 -34.98
CA GLU A 52 -50.26 35.93 -35.37
C GLU A 52 -49.02 36.28 -34.52
N LYS A 53 -48.84 37.57 -34.20
CA LYS A 53 -47.80 37.98 -33.24
C LYS A 53 -48.04 37.41 -31.85
N ASP A 54 -49.26 37.50 -31.33
CA ASP A 54 -49.62 36.93 -30.03
C ASP A 54 -49.44 35.40 -30.01
N LEU A 55 -49.74 34.72 -31.12
CA LEU A 55 -49.56 33.27 -31.27
C LEU A 55 -48.07 32.87 -31.30
N LEU A 56 -47.24 33.63 -32.02
CA LEU A 56 -45.78 33.45 -32.04
C LEU A 56 -45.17 33.71 -30.67
N GLU A 57 -45.60 34.77 -29.98
CA GLU A 57 -45.13 35.11 -28.64
C GLU A 57 -45.56 34.04 -27.61
N MET A 58 -46.76 33.48 -27.75
CA MET A 58 -47.21 32.33 -26.95
C MET A 58 -46.38 31.06 -27.25
N GLN A 59 -46.04 30.82 -28.52
CA GLN A 59 -45.22 29.68 -28.94
C GLN A 59 -43.77 29.80 -28.43
N GLU A 60 -43.21 31.00 -28.46
CA GLU A 60 -41.87 31.32 -27.93
C GLU A 60 -41.85 31.15 -26.41
N LYS A 61 -42.88 31.64 -25.70
CA LYS A 61 -43.03 31.46 -24.25
C LYS A 61 -43.17 29.99 -23.85
N LEU A 62 -43.87 29.18 -24.66
CA LEU A 62 -43.96 27.72 -24.47
C LEU A 62 -42.62 27.02 -24.72
N GLN A 63 -41.83 27.46 -25.70
CA GLN A 63 -40.47 26.98 -25.92
C GLN A 63 -39.55 27.34 -24.75
N GLN A 64 -39.66 28.56 -24.23
CA GLN A 64 -38.89 29.02 -23.10
C GLN A 64 -39.20 28.21 -21.83
N LEU A 65 -40.48 27.93 -21.57
CA LEU A 65 -40.91 27.05 -20.48
C LEU A 65 -40.41 25.60 -20.63
N ARG A 66 -40.31 25.08 -21.86
CA ARG A 66 -39.72 23.75 -22.12
C ARG A 66 -38.23 23.73 -21.81
N LEU A 67 -37.48 24.73 -22.26
CA LEU A 67 -36.05 24.86 -21.99
C LEU A 67 -35.77 25.08 -20.51
N GLU A 68 -36.62 25.83 -19.82
CA GLU A 68 -36.51 26.06 -18.38
C GLU A 68 -36.79 24.77 -17.60
N LYS A 69 -37.81 23.99 -18.00
CA LYS A 69 -38.07 22.66 -17.46
C LYS A 69 -36.89 21.72 -17.67
N GLU A 70 -36.33 21.66 -18.88
CA GLU A 70 -35.19 20.80 -19.22
C GLU A 70 -33.95 21.16 -18.38
N LYS A 71 -33.65 22.45 -18.22
CA LYS A 71 -32.58 22.92 -17.32
C LYS A 71 -32.81 22.51 -15.86
N THR A 72 -34.05 22.58 -15.37
CA THR A 72 -34.36 22.13 -14.01
C THR A 72 -34.24 20.62 -13.83
N GLU A 73 -34.60 19.85 -14.85
CA GLU A 73 -34.49 18.39 -14.85
C GLU A 73 -33.02 17.94 -14.90
N GLU A 74 -32.19 18.64 -15.67
CA GLU A 74 -30.75 18.41 -15.72
C GLU A 74 -30.05 18.78 -14.39
N LEU A 75 -30.46 19.88 -13.74
CA LEU A 75 -29.99 20.24 -12.40
C LEU A 75 -30.39 19.21 -11.34
N LEU A 76 -31.59 18.63 -11.43
CA LEU A 76 -32.05 17.54 -10.57
C LEU A 76 -31.21 16.30 -10.79
N LYS A 77 -30.99 15.92 -12.05
CA LYS A 77 -30.16 14.77 -12.40
C LYS A 77 -28.71 14.92 -11.93
N ALA A 78 -28.13 16.10 -12.06
CA ALA A 78 -26.79 16.41 -11.56
C ALA A 78 -26.71 16.35 -10.02
N LYS A 79 -27.77 16.75 -9.30
CA LYS A 79 -27.85 16.59 -7.85
C LYS A 79 -27.95 15.13 -7.42
N ASP A 80 -28.76 14.34 -8.11
CA ASP A 80 -28.91 12.90 -7.82
C ASP A 80 -27.61 12.14 -8.08
N GLU A 81 -26.89 12.50 -9.15
CA GLU A 81 -25.58 11.93 -9.45
C GLU A 81 -24.52 12.34 -8.42
N ALA A 82 -24.54 13.59 -7.95
CA ALA A 82 -23.69 14.04 -6.85
C ALA A 82 -24.00 13.33 -5.53
N LEU A 83 -25.29 13.05 -5.25
CA LEU A 83 -25.71 12.25 -4.09
C LEU A 83 -25.18 10.81 -4.20
N LYS A 84 -25.26 10.20 -5.38
CA LYS A 84 -24.75 8.86 -5.61
C LYS A 84 -23.23 8.76 -5.43
N GLN A 85 -22.48 9.76 -5.91
CA GLN A 85 -21.04 9.86 -5.68
C GLN A 85 -20.72 10.02 -4.18
N LYS A 86 -21.51 10.80 -3.45
CA LYS A 86 -21.39 10.96 -1.99
C LYS A 86 -21.67 9.67 -1.24
N GLU A 87 -22.66 8.90 -1.65
CA GLU A 87 -22.97 7.59 -1.05
C GLU A 87 -21.84 6.58 -1.28
N GLU A 88 -21.28 6.53 -2.50
CA GLU A 88 -20.14 5.67 -2.83
C GLU A 88 -18.87 6.07 -2.06
N GLU A 89 -18.61 7.37 -1.91
CA GLU A 89 -17.53 7.92 -1.08
C GLU A 89 -17.68 7.49 0.39
N LEU A 90 -18.90 7.56 0.94
CA LEU A 90 -19.20 7.14 2.30
C LEU A 90 -19.06 5.63 2.50
N GLU A 91 -19.46 4.82 1.52
CA GLU A 91 -19.30 3.37 1.56
C GLU A 91 -17.82 2.96 1.57
N ASN A 92 -17.02 3.61 0.72
CA ASN A 92 -15.57 3.37 0.67
C ASN A 92 -14.88 3.80 1.97
N ARG A 93 -15.29 4.94 2.55
CA ARG A 93 -14.81 5.38 3.87
C ARG A 93 -15.20 4.40 4.99
N GLY A 94 -16.38 3.79 4.92
CA GLY A 94 -16.81 2.74 5.83
C GLY A 94 -15.93 1.49 5.76
N LYS A 95 -15.63 1.02 4.55
CA LYS A 95 -14.71 -0.13 4.31
C LYS A 95 -13.30 0.14 4.83
N GLU A 96 -12.81 1.37 4.68
CA GLU A 96 -11.49 1.78 5.17
C GLU A 96 -11.45 1.85 6.70
N GLN A 97 -12.49 2.39 7.34
CA GLN A 97 -12.63 2.37 8.80
C GLN A 97 -12.68 0.95 9.36
N GLU A 98 -13.33 0.01 8.67
CA GLU A 98 -13.37 -1.40 9.07
C GLU A 98 -11.98 -2.05 8.98
N LYS A 99 -11.22 -1.78 7.90
CA LYS A 99 -9.83 -2.23 7.75
C LYS A 99 -8.94 -1.68 8.87
N LEU A 100 -9.06 -0.39 9.18
CA LEU A 100 -8.32 0.25 10.27
C LEU A 100 -8.70 -0.34 11.64
N GLN A 101 -9.98 -0.68 11.87
CA GLN A 101 -10.38 -1.38 13.10
C GLN A 101 -9.78 -2.79 13.20
N ILE A 102 -9.71 -3.53 12.10
CA ILE A 102 -9.05 -4.84 12.06
C ILE A 102 -7.56 -4.71 12.37
N GLU A 103 -6.91 -3.69 11.81
CA GLU A 103 -5.49 -3.42 12.02
C GLU A 103 -5.20 -2.94 13.45
N LEU A 104 -6.05 -2.08 14.02
CA LEU A 104 -5.99 -1.70 15.43
C LEU A 104 -6.18 -2.91 16.36
N LYS A 105 -7.11 -3.82 16.05
CA LYS A 105 -7.27 -5.08 16.80
C LYS A 105 -6.04 -5.97 16.68
N LYS A 106 -5.37 -6.02 15.52
CA LYS A 106 -4.09 -6.74 15.35
C LYS A 106 -2.98 -6.10 16.18
N LEU A 107 -2.90 -4.77 16.21
CA LEU A 107 -1.92 -4.02 17.00
C LEU A 107 -2.18 -4.11 18.51
N GLN A 108 -3.44 -4.10 18.94
CA GLN A 108 -3.81 -4.38 20.33
C GLN A 108 -3.43 -5.81 20.73
N LYS A 109 -3.69 -6.82 19.88
CA LYS A 109 -3.22 -8.19 20.11
C LYS A 109 -1.69 -8.28 20.19
N LEU A 110 -0.96 -7.48 19.41
CA LEU A 110 0.50 -7.39 19.48
C LEU A 110 0.99 -6.69 20.75
N LYS A 111 0.22 -5.72 21.26
CA LYS A 111 0.54 -4.93 22.46
C LYS A 111 0.16 -5.65 23.76
N GLU A 112 -0.87 -6.50 23.72
CA GLU A 112 -1.30 -7.39 24.81
C GLU A 112 -0.47 -8.67 24.89
N PHE A 113 0.39 -8.93 23.89
CA PHE A 113 1.39 -9.97 23.95
C PHE A 113 2.46 -9.61 24.99
N LYS A 114 2.24 -10.04 26.24
CA LYS A 114 3.24 -9.96 27.31
C LYS A 114 4.20 -11.14 27.17
N PRO A 115 5.51 -10.93 26.92
CA PRO A 115 6.48 -12.00 26.95
C PRO A 115 6.80 -12.34 28.41
N THR A 116 5.99 -13.19 29.02
CA THR A 116 6.36 -13.86 30.28
C THR A 116 7.34 -14.97 29.96
N MET A 117 8.62 -14.69 30.18
CA MET A 117 9.65 -15.68 30.40
C MET A 117 9.31 -16.48 31.67
N ASN A 118 8.75 -17.67 31.48
CA ASN A 118 9.07 -18.85 32.27
C ASN A 118 8.96 -20.05 31.34
N LEU A 119 10.08 -20.74 31.20
CA LEU A 119 10.28 -21.82 30.26
C LEU A 119 10.13 -23.15 31.04
N PRO A 120 9.01 -23.88 30.95
CA PRO A 120 9.07 -25.32 31.00
C PRO A 120 9.54 -25.77 29.61
N VAL A 121 10.78 -26.26 29.55
CA VAL A 121 11.29 -26.98 28.38
C VAL A 121 10.50 -28.28 28.27
N LEU A 122 9.36 -28.22 27.57
CA LEU A 122 8.75 -29.41 26.99
C LEU A 122 9.53 -29.74 25.72
N LYS A 123 10.31 -30.82 25.82
CA LYS A 123 10.84 -31.56 24.68
C LYS A 123 9.65 -32.16 23.93
N ASP A 124 9.16 -31.46 22.92
CA ASP A 124 8.37 -32.10 21.88
C ASP A 124 9.29 -32.44 20.71
N ASN A 125 9.54 -33.74 20.61
CA ASN A 125 10.03 -34.40 19.42
C ASN A 125 8.99 -34.21 18.31
N GLU A 126 9.15 -33.20 17.46
CA GLU A 126 8.49 -33.23 16.15
C GLU A 126 9.31 -34.08 15.17
N PRO A 127 8.63 -34.96 14.41
CA PRO A 127 9.28 -35.85 13.46
C PRO A 127 9.91 -35.03 12.33
N LYS A 128 11.04 -35.52 11.83
CA LYS A 128 11.71 -34.99 10.63
C LYS A 128 10.71 -34.82 9.49
N LYS A 129 10.18 -33.61 9.31
CA LYS A 129 9.46 -33.22 8.09
C LYS A 129 10.45 -33.37 6.94
N LYS A 130 10.23 -34.39 6.11
CA LYS A 130 10.86 -34.54 4.81
C LYS A 130 10.74 -33.20 4.08
N LYS A 131 11.87 -32.66 3.62
CA LYS A 131 11.90 -31.59 2.63
C LYS A 131 11.25 -32.11 1.34
N ASN A 132 9.94 -32.04 1.24
CA ASN A 132 9.24 -32.05 -0.04
C ASN A 132 9.21 -30.60 -0.52
N GLY A 133 10.27 -30.17 -1.20
CA GLY A 133 10.40 -28.82 -1.72
C GLY A 133 11.17 -28.84 -3.02
N CYS A 134 10.43 -28.86 -4.14
CA CYS A 134 10.88 -28.77 -5.53
C CYS A 134 11.80 -29.93 -5.99
N PRO A 135 11.55 -30.58 -7.15
CA PRO A 135 12.54 -31.47 -7.73
C PRO A 135 13.74 -30.61 -8.14
N GLU A 136 14.74 -30.52 -7.26
CA GLU A 136 16.05 -29.99 -7.60
C GLU A 136 16.49 -30.71 -8.88
N LYS A 137 16.62 -29.96 -9.97
CA LYS A 137 16.87 -30.54 -11.29
C LYS A 137 18.14 -31.36 -11.19
N LYS A 138 17.98 -32.68 -11.29
CA LYS A 138 19.08 -33.62 -11.07
C LYS A 138 20.13 -33.36 -12.15
N ARG A 139 21.40 -33.31 -11.75
CA ARG A 139 22.50 -33.16 -12.70
C ARG A 139 22.45 -34.31 -13.71
N PRO A 140 22.76 -34.05 -14.99
CA PRO A 140 22.83 -35.08 -16.01
C PRO A 140 23.76 -36.22 -15.62
N SER A 141 23.34 -37.44 -15.93
CA SER A 141 24.08 -38.64 -15.56
C SER A 141 25.34 -38.75 -16.44
N PRO A 142 26.53 -39.00 -15.87
CA PRO A 142 27.74 -39.17 -16.66
C PRO A 142 27.62 -40.27 -17.74
N PRO A 143 28.41 -40.22 -18.82
CA PRO A 143 28.31 -41.15 -19.96
C PRO A 143 28.30 -42.63 -19.56
N TYR A 144 29.16 -43.01 -18.61
CA TYR A 144 29.20 -44.37 -18.04
C TYR A 144 27.87 -44.81 -17.42
N ILE A 145 27.18 -43.92 -16.69
CA ILE A 145 25.92 -44.24 -16.02
C ILE A 145 24.78 -44.38 -17.04
N LEU A 146 24.79 -43.56 -18.09
CA LEU A 146 23.85 -43.68 -19.20
C LEU A 146 24.03 -45.02 -19.93
N TRP A 147 25.29 -45.37 -20.24
CA TRP A 147 25.63 -46.65 -20.86
C TRP A 147 25.31 -47.85 -19.95
N CYS A 148 25.64 -47.77 -18.66
CA CYS A 148 25.30 -48.81 -17.69
C CYS A 148 23.80 -49.05 -17.65
N LYS A 149 22.98 -48.00 -17.71
CA LYS A 149 21.51 -48.13 -17.67
C LYS A 149 20.96 -48.89 -18.89
N ASP A 150 21.53 -48.65 -20.07
CA ASP A 150 21.13 -49.30 -21.30
C ASP A 150 21.57 -50.77 -21.31
N GLN A 151 22.85 -51.01 -21.00
CA GLN A 151 23.47 -52.34 -20.99
C GLN A 151 23.06 -53.21 -19.80
N TRP A 152 22.54 -52.61 -18.72
CA TRP A 152 22.02 -53.32 -17.56
C TRP A 152 20.94 -54.33 -17.94
N SER A 153 20.05 -53.93 -18.86
CA SER A 153 18.91 -54.76 -19.27
C SER A 153 19.35 -55.96 -20.09
N GLU A 154 20.38 -55.80 -20.91
CA GLU A 154 20.97 -56.85 -21.73
C GLU A 154 21.71 -57.87 -20.86
N ILE A 155 22.57 -57.41 -19.94
CA ILE A 155 23.35 -58.28 -19.06
C ILE A 155 22.48 -59.01 -18.04
N LYS A 156 21.41 -58.37 -17.55
CA LYS A 156 20.42 -59.02 -16.67
C LYS A 156 19.60 -60.08 -17.39
N LYS A 157 19.37 -59.92 -18.70
CA LYS A 157 18.68 -60.92 -19.52
C LYS A 157 19.58 -62.11 -19.81
N GLU A 158 20.87 -61.87 -20.03
CA GLU A 158 21.89 -62.92 -20.20
C GLU A 158 22.21 -63.66 -18.89
N ASN A 159 22.04 -62.99 -17.75
CA ASN A 159 22.30 -63.55 -16.42
C ASN A 159 21.13 -63.30 -15.46
N PRO A 160 20.00 -64.04 -15.61
CA PRO A 160 18.78 -63.80 -14.83
C PRO A 160 18.92 -64.04 -13.34
N GLU A 161 19.87 -64.91 -12.94
CA GLU A 161 20.17 -65.22 -11.53
C GLU A 161 21.31 -64.39 -10.93
N ALA A 162 22.03 -63.61 -11.73
CA ALA A 162 23.16 -62.82 -11.24
C ALA A 162 22.70 -61.66 -10.35
N GLU A 163 23.39 -61.48 -9.22
CA GLU A 163 23.04 -60.44 -8.26
C GLU A 163 23.48 -59.06 -8.79
N PHE A 164 22.86 -57.98 -8.30
CA PHE A 164 23.12 -56.60 -8.75
C PHE A 164 24.62 -56.24 -8.79
N LYS A 165 25.38 -56.76 -7.82
CA LYS A 165 26.83 -56.53 -7.68
C LYS A 165 27.64 -57.20 -8.79
N GLU A 166 27.23 -58.38 -9.25
CA GLU A 166 27.90 -59.14 -10.31
C GLU A 166 27.66 -58.49 -11.67
N ILE A 167 26.40 -58.12 -11.95
CA ILE A 167 26.02 -57.36 -13.16
C ILE A 167 26.78 -56.03 -13.23
N SER A 168 26.88 -55.31 -12.11
CA SER A 168 27.63 -54.05 -12.02
C SER A 168 29.13 -54.24 -12.30
N ASN A 169 29.75 -55.30 -11.76
CA ASN A 169 31.16 -55.61 -12.01
C ASN A 169 31.40 -55.98 -13.50
N MET A 170 30.49 -56.74 -14.11
CA MET A 170 30.55 -57.07 -15.54
C MET A 170 30.38 -55.84 -16.44
N LEU A 171 29.47 -54.92 -16.09
CA LEU A 171 29.31 -53.64 -16.78
C LEU A 171 30.59 -52.78 -16.68
N GLY A 172 31.17 -52.67 -15.48
CA GLY A 172 32.42 -51.93 -15.29
C GLY A 172 33.60 -52.50 -16.08
N ALA A 173 33.68 -53.82 -16.22
CA ALA A 173 34.68 -54.49 -17.06
C ALA A 173 34.42 -54.26 -18.55
N LYS A 174 33.17 -54.43 -19.02
CA LYS A 174 32.77 -54.17 -20.41
C LYS A 174 33.02 -52.71 -20.80
N TRP A 175 32.69 -51.72 -19.96
CA TRP A 175 32.95 -50.30 -20.27
C TRP A 175 34.43 -49.99 -20.50
N LYS A 176 35.35 -50.69 -19.83
CA LYS A 176 36.80 -50.50 -20.05
C LYS A 176 37.25 -51.03 -21.40
N THR A 177 36.58 -52.06 -21.94
CA THR A 177 36.89 -52.68 -23.23
C THR A 177 36.09 -52.10 -24.40
N VAL A 178 34.97 -51.42 -24.14
CA VAL A 178 34.16 -50.68 -25.13
C VAL A 178 35.01 -49.65 -25.86
N SER A 179 34.89 -49.62 -27.18
CA SER A 179 35.69 -48.75 -28.05
C SER A 179 35.34 -47.27 -27.85
N ALA A 180 36.24 -46.37 -28.25
CA ALA A 180 35.96 -44.93 -28.18
C ALA A 180 34.74 -44.54 -29.04
N GLU A 181 34.47 -45.28 -30.12
CA GLU A 181 33.35 -45.06 -31.03
C GLU A 181 31.99 -45.40 -30.37
N GLU A 182 31.95 -46.43 -29.54
CA GLU A 182 30.75 -46.83 -28.79
C GLU A 182 30.49 -45.92 -27.57
N LYS A 183 31.53 -45.28 -27.03
CA LYS A 183 31.43 -44.28 -25.94
C LYS A 183 30.95 -42.92 -26.44
N LYS A 184 31.33 -42.55 -27.66
CA LYS A 184 31.03 -41.26 -28.31
C LYS A 184 29.55 -40.83 -28.24
N PRO A 185 28.54 -41.67 -28.58
CA PRO A 185 27.13 -41.24 -28.49
C PRO A 185 26.68 -40.94 -27.06
N TYR A 186 27.25 -41.63 -26.06
CA TYR A 186 26.95 -41.39 -24.64
C TYR A 186 27.62 -40.11 -24.11
N GLU A 187 28.81 -39.79 -24.62
CA GLU A 187 29.52 -38.54 -24.32
C GLU A 187 28.80 -37.33 -24.93
N GLU A 188 28.39 -37.41 -26.19
CA GLU A 188 27.61 -36.36 -26.86
C GLU A 188 26.26 -36.14 -26.16
N LYS A 189 25.55 -37.23 -25.79
CA LYS A 189 24.30 -37.15 -25.02
C LYS A 189 24.48 -36.50 -23.65
N TYR A 190 25.54 -36.86 -22.93
CA TYR A 190 25.86 -36.22 -21.65
C TYR A 190 26.15 -34.73 -21.80
N LEU A 191 26.92 -34.33 -22.83
CA LEU A 191 27.22 -32.92 -23.09
C LEU A 191 25.96 -32.12 -23.43
N ALA A 192 25.08 -32.66 -24.27
CA ALA A 192 23.80 -32.03 -24.61
C ALA A 192 22.89 -31.88 -23.39
N GLU A 193 22.76 -32.92 -22.56
CA GLU A 193 21.97 -32.85 -21.32
C GLU A 193 22.59 -31.87 -20.31
N LYS A 194 23.93 -31.84 -20.21
CA LYS A 194 24.70 -30.90 -19.36
C LYS A 194 24.49 -29.46 -19.78
N GLU A 195 24.53 -29.18 -21.07
CA GLU A 195 24.28 -27.84 -21.59
C GLU A 195 22.84 -27.41 -21.32
N GLY A 196 21.86 -28.28 -21.59
CA GLY A 196 20.45 -28.02 -21.27
C GLY A 196 20.24 -27.75 -19.78
N TYR A 197 20.87 -28.54 -18.90
CA TYR A 197 20.84 -28.31 -17.46
C TYR A 197 21.41 -26.94 -17.07
N LEU A 198 22.57 -26.55 -17.62
CA LEU A 198 23.19 -25.26 -17.33
C LEU A 198 22.33 -24.09 -17.81
N GLN A 199 21.73 -24.19 -19.00
CA GLN A 199 20.82 -23.16 -19.53
C GLN A 199 19.59 -22.98 -18.62
N VAL A 200 19.03 -24.08 -18.12
CA VAL A 200 17.89 -24.06 -17.22
C VAL A 200 18.24 -23.44 -15.87
N ILE A 201 19.38 -23.80 -15.28
CA ILE A 201 19.88 -23.19 -14.04
C ILE A 201 20.16 -21.69 -14.25
N ALA A 202 20.73 -21.31 -15.39
CA ALA A 202 20.97 -19.91 -15.72
C ALA A 202 19.66 -19.12 -15.83
N LYS A 203 18.62 -19.71 -16.44
CA LYS A 203 17.29 -19.12 -16.53
C LYS A 203 16.63 -18.96 -15.15
N GLU A 204 16.62 -20.00 -14.33
CA GLU A 204 16.08 -19.94 -12.96
C GLU A 204 16.79 -18.88 -12.10
N LYS A 205 18.12 -18.76 -12.24
CA LYS A 205 18.88 -17.73 -11.54
C LYS A 205 18.41 -16.33 -11.94
N ARG A 206 18.25 -16.07 -13.25
CA ARG A 206 17.71 -14.79 -13.74
C ARG A 206 16.29 -14.52 -13.25
N GLU A 207 15.41 -15.51 -13.30
CA GLU A 207 14.03 -15.39 -12.81
C GLU A 207 13.99 -15.11 -11.30
N SER A 208 14.83 -15.78 -10.51
CA SER A 208 14.93 -15.55 -9.07
C SER A 208 15.44 -14.15 -8.71
N GLU A 209 16.33 -13.60 -9.55
CA GLU A 209 16.86 -12.25 -9.41
C GLU A 209 15.79 -11.21 -9.80
N ALA A 210 15.06 -11.44 -10.89
CA ALA A 210 13.93 -10.61 -11.31
C ALA A 210 12.82 -10.57 -10.24
N MET A 211 12.46 -11.72 -9.65
CA MET A 211 11.46 -11.78 -8.56
C MET A 211 11.89 -11.00 -7.32
N LYS A 212 13.18 -11.05 -6.95
CA LYS A 212 13.71 -10.25 -5.83
C LYS A 212 13.66 -8.75 -6.11
N LEU A 213 13.96 -8.34 -7.34
CA LEU A 213 13.85 -6.94 -7.75
C LEU A 213 12.39 -6.46 -7.67
N LEU A 214 11.44 -7.26 -8.16
CA LEU A 214 10.02 -6.96 -8.09
C LEU A 214 9.53 -6.85 -6.63
N GLU A 215 9.98 -7.73 -5.74
CA GLU A 215 9.62 -7.68 -4.32
C GLU A 215 10.16 -6.39 -3.64
N VAL A 216 11.36 -5.94 -4.01
CA VAL A 216 11.92 -4.68 -3.52
C VAL A 216 11.13 -3.48 -4.04
N GLU A 217 10.78 -3.48 -5.33
CA GLU A 217 9.98 -2.41 -5.94
C GLU A 217 8.58 -2.32 -5.31
N GLN A 218 7.91 -3.46 -5.08
CA GLN A 218 6.63 -3.50 -4.39
C GLN A 218 6.71 -2.92 -2.97
N LYS A 219 7.77 -3.24 -2.21
CA LYS A 219 8.00 -2.67 -0.87
C LYS A 219 8.26 -1.15 -0.92
N GLN A 220 8.96 -0.67 -1.94
CA GLN A 220 9.16 0.77 -2.13
C GLN A 220 7.86 1.48 -2.48
N LYS A 221 7.04 0.88 -3.36
CA LYS A 221 5.74 1.43 -3.76
C LYS A 221 4.77 1.51 -2.58
N THR A 222 4.67 0.45 -1.77
CA THR A 222 3.82 0.46 -0.57
C THR A 222 4.30 1.48 0.47
N ALA A 223 5.61 1.65 0.64
CA ALA A 223 6.16 2.67 1.53
C ALA A 223 5.84 4.10 1.04
N MET A 224 5.90 4.33 -0.27
CA MET A 224 5.52 5.61 -0.89
C MET A 224 4.03 5.91 -0.72
N GLU A 225 3.16 4.92 -0.94
CA GLU A 225 1.71 5.05 -0.79
C GLU A 225 1.31 5.35 0.66
N LEU A 226 1.94 4.68 1.63
CA LEU A 226 1.70 4.95 3.06
C LEU A 226 2.14 6.36 3.47
N LEU A 227 3.25 6.86 2.90
CA LEU A 227 3.71 8.23 3.12
C LEU A 227 2.70 9.23 2.56
N GLU A 228 2.15 8.97 1.38
CA GLU A 228 1.15 9.83 0.74
C GLU A 228 -0.15 9.89 1.55
N GLN A 229 -0.64 8.74 2.03
CA GLN A 229 -1.78 8.68 2.95
C GLN A 229 -1.55 9.48 4.24
N TYR A 230 -0.34 9.38 4.83
CA TYR A 230 0.01 10.16 6.02
C TYR A 230 0.00 11.67 5.76
N MET A 231 0.51 12.09 4.60
CA MET A 231 0.53 13.50 4.20
C MET A 231 -0.89 14.04 3.97
N GLN A 232 -1.77 13.25 3.34
CA GLN A 232 -3.19 13.59 3.18
C GLN A 232 -3.92 13.69 4.52
N TYR A 233 -3.74 12.71 5.41
CA TYR A 233 -4.30 12.75 6.76
C TYR A 233 -3.88 14.01 7.51
N LYS A 234 -2.58 14.36 7.46
CA LYS A 234 -2.07 15.56 8.11
C LYS A 234 -2.73 16.83 7.54
N GLN A 235 -2.82 16.97 6.22
CA GLN A 235 -3.50 18.11 5.59
C GLN A 235 -4.98 18.20 5.97
N GLU A 236 -5.67 17.07 6.08
CA GLU A 236 -7.08 17.03 6.44
C GLU A 236 -7.31 17.38 7.92
N THR A 237 -6.43 16.92 8.81
CA THR A 237 -6.45 17.32 10.23
C THR A 237 -6.17 18.81 10.40
N GLU A 238 -5.21 19.38 9.67
CA GLU A 238 -4.93 20.83 9.69
C GLU A 238 -6.13 21.65 9.17
N LYS A 239 -6.83 21.17 8.13
CA LYS A 239 -8.07 21.78 7.63
C LYS A 239 -9.21 21.73 8.66
N GLU A 240 -9.39 20.62 9.37
CA GLU A 240 -10.41 20.49 10.43
C GLU A 240 -10.08 21.36 11.65
N ILE A 241 -8.80 21.48 12.02
CA ILE A 241 -8.34 22.41 13.07
C ILE A 241 -8.59 23.87 12.66
N LYS A 242 -8.39 24.22 11.38
CA LYS A 242 -8.70 25.55 10.85
C LYS A 242 -10.21 25.82 10.78
N LYS A 243 -11.04 24.84 10.44
CA LYS A 243 -12.52 24.98 10.42
C LYS A 243 -13.11 25.17 11.82
N SER A 244 -12.54 24.53 12.85
CA SER A 244 -13.00 24.66 14.24
C SER A 244 -12.58 25.99 14.90
N LYS A 245 -11.60 26.71 14.32
CA LYS A 245 -11.17 28.06 14.73
C LYS A 245 -11.79 29.20 13.90
N LYS A 246 -13.07 29.11 13.51
CA LYS A 246 -13.78 30.25 12.90
C LYS A 246 -14.12 31.30 13.96
N GLU A 247 -13.11 32.02 14.41
CA GLU A 247 -13.29 33.30 15.08
C GLU A 247 -13.71 34.34 14.02
N LYS A 248 -14.67 35.20 14.35
CA LYS A 248 -15.13 36.24 13.42
C LYS A 248 -13.96 37.19 13.17
N ASP A 249 -13.39 37.11 11.97
CA ASP A 249 -12.27 37.93 11.50
C ASP A 249 -12.42 39.40 11.95
N PRO A 250 -11.61 39.87 12.92
CA PRO A 250 -11.76 41.21 13.49
C PRO A 250 -11.56 42.33 12.46
N LEU A 251 -10.89 42.01 11.35
CA LEU A 251 -10.53 42.94 10.27
C LEU A 251 -11.59 43.03 9.17
N LYS A 252 -12.66 42.22 9.21
CA LYS A 252 -13.72 42.28 8.19
C LYS A 252 -14.45 43.64 8.27
N PRO A 253 -14.48 44.44 7.19
CA PRO A 253 -15.23 45.69 7.15
C PRO A 253 -16.70 45.47 7.54
N LYS A 254 -17.26 46.38 8.35
CA LYS A 254 -18.65 46.30 8.81
C LYS A 254 -19.59 46.90 7.77
N HIS A 255 -20.80 46.35 7.67
CA HIS A 255 -21.81 46.85 6.73
C HIS A 255 -22.11 48.34 6.95
N PRO A 256 -22.33 49.11 5.86
CA PRO A 256 -22.60 50.54 5.94
C PRO A 256 -23.99 50.77 6.52
N ILE A 257 -24.13 51.87 7.27
CA ILE A 257 -25.40 52.26 7.89
C ILE A 257 -26.31 52.88 6.82
N SER A 258 -27.57 52.42 6.76
CA SER A 258 -28.59 52.93 5.83
C SER A 258 -29.04 54.36 6.18
N ALA A 259 -29.57 55.10 5.20
CA ALA A 259 -30.01 56.49 5.33
C ALA A 259 -30.97 56.71 6.51
N TYR A 260 -31.95 55.83 6.67
CA TYR A 260 -32.87 55.85 7.82
C TYR A 260 -32.13 55.73 9.16
N PHE A 261 -31.16 54.81 9.25
CA PHE A 261 -30.43 54.58 10.48
C PHE A 261 -29.45 55.72 10.82
N LEU A 262 -28.87 56.38 9.80
CA LEU A 262 -28.08 57.59 9.98
C LEU A 262 -28.94 58.69 10.61
N PHE A 263 -30.13 58.93 10.06
CA PHE A 263 -31.10 59.85 10.65
C PHE A 263 -31.51 59.44 12.07
N THR A 264 -31.81 58.16 12.30
CA THR A 264 -32.19 57.70 13.64
C THR A 264 -31.05 57.87 14.65
N ASN A 265 -29.78 57.75 14.23
CA ASN A 265 -28.65 57.93 15.13
C ASN A 265 -28.51 59.40 15.54
N ASP A 266 -28.61 60.31 14.57
CA ASP A 266 -28.53 61.76 14.82
C ASP A 266 -29.72 62.22 15.68
N ARG A 267 -30.91 61.68 15.43
CA ARG A 267 -32.14 62.01 16.17
C ARG A 267 -32.23 61.33 17.54
N ARG A 268 -31.64 60.13 17.69
CA ARG A 268 -31.61 59.37 18.95
C ARG A 268 -30.91 60.14 20.05
N ALA A 269 -29.83 60.86 19.75
CA ALA A 269 -29.11 61.65 20.76
C ALA A 269 -30.01 62.72 21.40
N ALA A 270 -30.82 63.42 20.61
CA ALA A 270 -31.79 64.40 21.08
C ALA A 270 -32.94 63.76 21.88
N LEU A 271 -33.50 62.64 21.40
CA LEU A 271 -34.63 61.97 22.07
C LEU A 271 -34.22 61.27 23.37
N VAL A 272 -32.99 60.78 23.46
CA VAL A 272 -32.43 60.21 24.71
C VAL A 272 -32.19 61.31 25.74
N ALA A 273 -31.75 62.51 25.32
CA ALA A 273 -31.64 63.67 26.21
C ALA A 273 -32.99 64.14 26.77
N GLU A 274 -34.08 63.88 26.04
CA GLU A 274 -35.47 64.06 26.49
C GLU A 274 -36.00 62.91 27.38
N ASN A 275 -35.14 61.98 27.81
CA ASN A 275 -35.47 60.78 28.61
C ASN A 275 -36.46 59.81 27.94
N LYS A 276 -36.52 59.75 26.60
CA LYS A 276 -37.37 58.79 25.88
C LYS A 276 -36.72 57.41 25.79
N ASN A 277 -37.52 56.36 25.95
CA ASN A 277 -37.04 54.97 25.91
C ASN A 277 -36.78 54.51 24.46
N PHE A 278 -35.92 53.51 24.25
CA PHE A 278 -35.53 53.00 22.92
C PHE A 278 -36.74 52.67 21.99
N VAL A 279 -37.81 52.11 22.56
CA VAL A 279 -39.04 51.79 21.82
C VAL A 279 -39.77 53.05 21.36
N GLU A 280 -39.79 54.09 22.20
CA GLU A 280 -40.41 55.38 21.90
C GLU A 280 -39.60 56.16 20.87
N VAL A 281 -38.26 56.18 21.03
CA VAL A 281 -37.32 56.76 20.07
C VAL A 281 -37.56 56.15 18.69
N SER A 282 -37.65 54.82 18.59
CA SER A 282 -37.83 54.12 17.32
C SER A 282 -39.16 54.45 16.64
N LYS A 283 -40.25 54.58 17.40
CA LYS A 283 -41.57 54.98 16.88
C LYS A 283 -41.55 56.42 16.35
N ILE A 284 -41.00 57.35 17.14
CA ILE A 284 -40.92 58.77 16.78
C ILE A 284 -40.05 58.95 15.53
N THR A 285 -38.87 58.33 15.47
CA THR A 285 -37.99 58.43 14.30
C THR A 285 -38.60 57.78 13.05
N ALA A 286 -39.39 56.72 13.20
CA ALA A 286 -40.05 56.07 12.07
C ALA A 286 -41.15 56.96 11.48
N GLU A 287 -41.95 57.60 12.33
CA GLU A 287 -42.98 58.54 11.93
C GLU A 287 -42.39 59.80 11.32
N GLU A 288 -41.36 60.40 11.95
CA GLU A 288 -40.63 61.56 11.43
C GLU A 288 -39.98 61.26 10.06
N TRP A 289 -39.39 60.07 9.88
CA TRP A 289 -38.81 59.69 8.59
C TRP A 289 -39.86 59.55 7.48
N LYS A 290 -41.04 59.02 7.83
CA LYS A 290 -42.14 58.86 6.88
C LYS A 290 -42.75 60.21 6.46
N THR A 291 -42.79 61.19 7.36
CA THR A 291 -43.32 62.54 7.10
C THR A 291 -42.28 63.52 6.53
N MET A 292 -40.98 63.23 6.64
CA MET A 292 -39.93 64.04 6.01
C MET A 292 -40.05 64.08 4.48
N THR A 293 -39.75 65.24 3.90
CA THR A 293 -39.70 65.44 2.43
C THR A 293 -38.42 64.86 1.82
N GLU A 294 -38.43 64.56 0.52
CA GLU A 294 -37.25 64.05 -0.19
C GLU A 294 -36.02 64.96 -0.04
N GLU A 295 -36.22 66.27 0.02
CA GLU A 295 -35.13 67.24 0.23
C GLU A 295 -34.45 67.08 1.59
N GLN A 296 -35.22 66.74 2.64
CA GLN A 296 -34.70 66.50 3.99
C GLN A 296 -34.05 65.11 4.11
N ARG A 297 -34.49 64.12 3.31
CA ARG A 297 -33.89 62.78 3.26
C ARG A 297 -32.63 62.71 2.38
N ARG A 298 -32.55 63.53 1.33
CA ARG A 298 -31.44 63.61 0.37
C ARG A 298 -30.04 63.62 1.02
N PRO A 299 -29.74 64.46 2.05
CA PRO A 299 -28.41 64.44 2.67
C PRO A 299 -28.06 63.10 3.34
N TYR A 300 -29.04 62.42 3.95
CA TYR A 300 -28.85 61.10 4.56
C TYR A 300 -28.72 59.99 3.50
N GLU A 301 -29.44 60.11 2.39
CA GLU A 301 -29.33 59.18 1.25
C GLU A 301 -27.99 59.30 0.53
N GLU A 302 -27.49 60.52 0.32
CA GLU A 302 -26.15 60.76 -0.23
C GLU A 302 -25.05 60.24 0.69
N LEU A 303 -25.18 60.47 2.00
CA LEU A 303 -24.22 59.96 2.99
C LEU A 303 -24.25 58.42 3.06
N ALA A 304 -25.42 57.80 3.00
CA ALA A 304 -25.57 56.34 2.93
C ALA A 304 -24.96 55.76 1.64
N LYS A 305 -25.16 56.44 0.50
CA LYS A 305 -24.54 56.05 -0.78
C LYS A 305 -23.02 56.12 -0.71
N LYS A 306 -22.47 57.21 -0.18
CA LYS A 306 -21.01 57.38 0.03
C LYS A 306 -20.44 56.32 0.99
N ASN A 307 -21.15 56.01 2.08
CA ASN A 307 -20.74 54.94 3.00
C ASN A 307 -20.80 53.56 2.34
N LYS A 308 -21.77 53.32 1.45
CA LYS A 308 -21.87 52.08 0.68
C LYS A 308 -20.71 51.94 -0.30
N GLU A 309 -20.34 53.00 -1.00
CA GLU A 309 -19.20 53.03 -1.92
C GLU A 309 -17.87 52.78 -1.19
N LYS A 310 -17.66 53.42 -0.03
CA LYS A 310 -16.50 53.15 0.83
C LYS A 310 -16.45 51.69 1.29
N TYR A 311 -17.57 51.15 1.77
CA TYR A 311 -17.64 49.75 2.18
C TYR A 311 -17.33 48.80 1.03
N THR A 312 -17.81 49.06 -0.19
CA THR A 312 -17.48 48.22 -1.35
C THR A 312 -15.99 48.24 -1.65
N GLN A 313 -15.34 49.41 -1.62
CA GLN A 313 -13.89 49.53 -1.83
C GLN A 313 -13.09 48.83 -0.72
N GLU A 314 -13.45 49.05 0.56
CA GLU A 314 -12.81 48.39 1.70
C GLU A 314 -13.00 46.87 1.68
N MET A 315 -14.18 46.38 1.27
CA MET A 315 -14.45 44.95 1.12
C MET A 315 -13.69 44.32 -0.04
N GLU A 316 -13.51 45.03 -1.15
CA GLU A 316 -12.69 44.57 -2.27
C GLU A 316 -11.22 44.48 -1.86
N ALA A 317 -10.68 45.51 -1.20
CA ALA A 317 -9.33 45.48 -0.66
C ALA A 317 -9.14 44.37 0.39
N TYR A 318 -10.12 44.16 1.26
CA TYR A 318 -10.12 43.08 2.23
C TYR A 318 -10.13 41.69 1.57
N LYS A 319 -10.93 41.51 0.50
CA LYS A 319 -10.95 40.25 -0.26
C LYS A 319 -9.61 39.98 -0.93
N GLN A 320 -9.04 40.97 -1.62
CA GLN A 320 -7.74 40.84 -2.28
C GLN A 320 -6.63 40.49 -1.28
N LYS A 321 -6.54 41.23 -0.17
CA LYS A 321 -5.54 40.96 0.88
C LYS A 321 -5.70 39.56 1.47
N LYS A 322 -6.94 39.11 1.70
CA LYS A 322 -7.23 37.77 2.22
C LYS A 322 -6.88 36.67 1.23
N GLU A 323 -7.07 36.92 -0.07
CA GLU A 323 -6.70 36.00 -1.13
C GLU A 323 -5.18 35.92 -1.31
N GLU A 324 -4.47 37.04 -1.21
CA GLU A 324 -3.00 37.08 -1.18
C GLU A 324 -2.43 36.36 0.04
N GLU A 325 -2.97 36.61 1.24
CA GLU A 325 -2.55 35.95 2.48
C GLU A 325 -2.83 34.44 2.45
N ALA A 326 -3.97 34.03 1.86
CA ALA A 326 -4.26 32.62 1.62
C ALA A 326 -3.28 32.00 0.61
N ALA A 327 -2.91 32.73 -0.44
CA ALA A 327 -1.95 32.28 -1.43
C ALA A 327 -0.52 32.17 -0.86
N THR A 328 -0.10 33.08 0.02
CA THR A 328 1.19 32.99 0.70
C THR A 328 1.22 31.81 1.68
N LEU A 329 0.17 31.62 2.48
CA LEU A 329 0.04 30.47 3.37
C LEU A 329 0.09 29.14 2.61
N MET A 330 -0.60 29.04 1.47
CA MET A 330 -0.57 27.84 0.64
C MET A 330 0.82 27.55 0.07
N LYS A 331 1.56 28.59 -0.34
CA LYS A 331 2.96 28.44 -0.80
C LYS A 331 3.89 28.01 0.33
N GLU A 332 3.76 28.61 1.51
CA GLU A 332 4.55 28.25 2.70
C GLU A 332 4.27 26.81 3.16
N GLU A 333 3.00 26.38 3.14
CA GLU A 333 2.61 25.00 3.43
C GLU A 333 3.17 24.02 2.40
N GLU A 334 3.12 24.36 1.11
CA GLU A 334 3.68 23.53 0.04
C GLU A 334 5.20 23.39 0.17
N GLU A 335 5.92 24.47 0.48
CA GLU A 335 7.36 24.46 0.72
C GLU A 335 7.74 23.62 1.95
N HIS A 336 6.99 23.76 3.05
CA HIS A 336 7.20 22.96 4.25
C HIS A 336 6.98 21.46 3.97
N MET A 337 5.95 21.11 3.21
CA MET A 337 5.69 19.73 2.81
C MET A 337 6.77 19.17 1.89
N LYS A 338 7.31 20.00 0.98
CA LYS A 338 8.46 19.65 0.15
C LYS A 338 9.71 19.37 1.00
N LEU A 339 9.94 20.17 2.04
CA LEU A 339 11.04 19.96 2.99
C LEU A 339 10.89 18.62 3.74
N GLN A 340 9.70 18.33 4.28
CA GLN A 340 9.42 17.06 4.96
C GLN A 340 9.61 15.86 4.03
N LYS A 341 9.17 15.96 2.77
CA LYS A 341 9.39 14.91 1.76
C LYS A 341 10.88 14.70 1.47
N GLN A 342 11.67 15.76 1.37
CA GLN A 342 13.11 15.64 1.18
C GLN A 342 13.81 15.00 2.38
N GLU A 343 13.44 15.38 3.61
CA GLU A 343 14.00 14.79 4.83
C GLU A 343 13.68 13.30 4.94
N ALA A 344 12.43 12.91 4.68
CA ALA A 344 12.00 11.51 4.66
C ALA A 344 12.80 10.69 3.62
N LEU A 345 13.02 11.22 2.42
CA LEU A 345 13.85 10.59 1.39
C LEU A 345 15.32 10.45 1.83
N GLN A 346 15.87 11.45 2.50
CA GLN A 346 17.23 11.36 3.04
C GLN A 346 17.33 10.27 4.12
N LEU A 347 16.33 10.15 5.01
CA LEU A 347 16.28 9.09 6.02
C LEU A 347 16.19 7.70 5.40
N LEU A 348 15.40 7.52 4.33
CA LEU A 348 15.34 6.26 3.58
C LEU A 348 16.69 5.92 2.95
N LYS A 349 17.33 6.88 2.29
CA LYS A 349 18.68 6.68 1.73
C LYS A 349 19.71 6.32 2.80
N LYS A 350 19.63 6.92 3.99
CA LYS A 350 20.50 6.56 5.13
C LYS A 350 20.22 5.12 5.59
N LYS A 351 18.96 4.72 5.74
CA LYS A 351 18.57 3.35 6.11
C LYS A 351 19.06 2.32 5.09
N GLU A 352 18.89 2.59 3.80
CA GLU A 352 19.36 1.71 2.72
C GLU A 352 20.90 1.56 2.75
N LYS A 353 21.64 2.67 2.94
CA LYS A 353 23.10 2.61 3.13
C LYS A 353 23.50 1.75 4.32
N THR A 354 22.80 1.88 5.46
CA THR A 354 23.07 1.05 6.65
C THR A 354 22.75 -0.43 6.41
N GLU A 355 21.64 -0.75 5.73
CA GLU A 355 21.31 -2.13 5.36
C GLU A 355 22.35 -2.74 4.42
N ASN A 356 22.78 -1.99 3.41
CA ASN A 356 23.80 -2.44 2.46
C ASN A 356 25.14 -2.68 3.15
N LEU A 357 25.49 -1.84 4.13
CA LEU A 357 26.66 -2.05 4.99
C LEU A 357 26.51 -3.34 5.80
N ILE A 358 25.38 -3.55 6.49
CA ILE A 358 25.10 -4.77 7.26
C ILE A 358 25.14 -6.03 6.37
N LYS A 359 24.56 -5.97 5.17
CA LYS A 359 24.59 -7.06 4.19
C LYS A 359 26.03 -7.35 3.73
N LYS A 360 26.83 -6.31 3.46
CA LYS A 360 28.25 -6.45 3.11
C LYS A 360 29.04 -7.10 4.25
N THR A 361 28.88 -6.62 5.48
CA THR A 361 29.54 -7.20 6.67
C THR A 361 29.16 -8.67 6.87
N LYS A 362 27.88 -9.02 6.71
CA LYS A 362 27.41 -10.43 6.77
C LYS A 362 28.01 -11.29 5.65
N LYS A 363 28.12 -10.77 4.43
CA LYS A 363 28.73 -11.46 3.28
C LYS A 363 30.23 -11.67 3.48
N ASP A 364 30.92 -10.68 4.03
CA ASP A 364 32.35 -10.78 4.34
C ASP A 364 32.62 -11.77 5.49
N LEU A 365 31.74 -11.81 6.51
CA LEU A 365 31.75 -12.85 7.55
C LEU A 365 31.53 -14.25 6.98
N GLN A 366 30.59 -14.42 6.03
CA GLN A 366 30.35 -15.69 5.35
C GLN A 366 31.53 -16.11 4.47
N LYS A 367 32.12 -15.20 3.70
CA LYS A 367 33.35 -15.46 2.93
C LYS A 367 34.51 -15.84 3.83
N LYS A 368 34.66 -15.19 5.00
CA LYS A 368 35.70 -15.53 5.98
C LYS A 368 35.48 -16.93 6.57
N LYS A 369 34.22 -17.35 6.74
CA LYS A 369 33.86 -18.71 7.16
C LYS A 369 34.13 -19.75 6.06
N GLN A 370 33.76 -19.45 4.82
CA GLN A 370 34.03 -20.31 3.65
C GLN A 370 35.54 -20.45 3.37
N ASN A 371 36.31 -19.36 3.37
CA ASN A 371 37.77 -19.42 3.24
C ASN A 371 38.44 -20.21 4.40
N LYS A 372 37.84 -20.21 5.60
CA LYS A 372 38.33 -21.02 6.73
C LYS A 372 37.99 -22.51 6.55
N GLU A 373 36.87 -22.83 5.92
CA GLU A 373 36.47 -24.19 5.55
C GLU A 373 37.27 -24.73 4.35
N GLU A 374 37.59 -23.90 3.36
CA GLU A 374 38.47 -24.23 2.22
C GLU A 374 39.94 -24.40 2.66
N LYS A 375 40.47 -23.52 3.52
CA LYS A 375 41.80 -23.71 4.16
C LYS A 375 41.86 -24.90 5.12
N ASN A 376 40.71 -25.42 5.55
CA ASN A 376 40.59 -26.67 6.32
C ASN A 376 40.32 -27.90 5.44
N SER A 377 40.15 -27.73 4.12
CA SER A 377 39.87 -28.81 3.17
C SER A 377 41.12 -29.41 2.55
N ASP A 378 42.31 -28.87 2.82
CA ASP A 378 43.56 -29.55 2.47
C ASP A 378 43.62 -30.91 3.19
N PRO A 379 43.57 -32.04 2.46
CA PRO A 379 43.55 -33.37 3.06
C PRO A 379 44.79 -33.68 3.90
N ASN A 380 45.92 -33.00 3.62
CA ASN A 380 47.21 -33.22 4.26
C ASN A 380 47.50 -32.25 5.42
N ARG A 381 46.62 -31.27 5.69
CA ARG A 381 46.80 -30.37 6.83
C ARG A 381 46.58 -31.12 8.15
N PRO A 382 47.55 -31.13 9.07
CA PRO A 382 47.38 -31.77 10.37
C PRO A 382 46.13 -31.23 11.08
N LYS A 383 45.35 -32.13 11.69
CA LYS A 383 44.13 -31.78 12.43
C LYS A 383 44.45 -31.56 13.90
N ARG A 384 43.82 -30.56 14.49
CA ARG A 384 43.95 -30.31 15.93
C ARG A 384 43.50 -31.55 16.72
N PRO A 385 44.31 -32.02 17.68
CA PRO A 385 43.98 -33.19 18.46
C PRO A 385 42.85 -32.88 19.46
N PRO A 386 42.11 -33.90 19.93
CA PRO A 386 41.03 -33.69 20.88
C PRO A 386 41.55 -33.17 22.22
N SER A 387 40.81 -32.25 22.84
CA SER A 387 41.06 -31.76 24.21
C SER A 387 40.92 -32.88 25.24
N SER A 388 41.49 -32.70 26.45
CA SER A 388 41.44 -33.67 27.56
C SER A 388 40.04 -34.18 27.86
N PHE A 389 39.06 -33.27 27.90
CA PHE A 389 37.65 -33.65 28.04
C PHE A 389 37.16 -34.50 26.88
N LEU A 390 37.50 -34.20 25.63
CA LEU A 390 37.04 -34.99 24.47
C LEU A 390 37.67 -36.39 24.45
N LEU A 391 38.95 -36.52 24.83
CA LEU A 391 39.62 -37.81 24.96
C LEU A 391 38.93 -38.70 25.99
N PHE A 392 38.71 -38.15 27.19
CA PHE A 392 37.92 -38.81 28.23
C PHE A 392 36.50 -39.12 27.74
N SER A 393 35.86 -38.15 27.09
CA SER A 393 34.48 -38.26 26.65
C SER A 393 34.30 -39.37 25.61
N LYS A 394 35.32 -39.65 24.78
CA LYS A 394 35.30 -40.78 23.84
C LYS A 394 35.30 -42.13 24.58
N GLU A 395 36.16 -42.28 25.58
CA GLU A 395 36.27 -43.51 26.37
C GLU A 395 35.04 -43.71 27.28
N ALA A 396 34.62 -42.66 27.97
CA ALA A 396 33.43 -42.69 28.81
C ALA A 396 32.17 -42.98 27.98
N ARG A 397 32.06 -42.47 26.75
CA ARG A 397 30.95 -42.81 25.84
C ARG A 397 30.94 -44.29 25.48
N THR A 398 32.10 -44.89 25.21
CA THR A 398 32.17 -46.32 24.91
C THR A 398 31.75 -47.19 26.10
N SER A 399 32.15 -46.81 27.32
CA SER A 399 31.77 -47.55 28.53
C SER A 399 30.29 -47.37 28.92
N LEU A 400 29.70 -46.22 28.62
CA LEU A 400 28.32 -45.87 28.98
C LEU A 400 27.30 -46.14 27.85
N LEU A 401 27.75 -46.67 26.71
CA LEU A 401 26.88 -46.95 25.56
C LEU A 401 25.90 -48.08 25.89
N ARG A 402 24.61 -47.81 25.70
CA ARG A 402 23.51 -48.77 25.86
C ARG A 402 22.61 -48.72 24.62
N PRO A 403 22.04 -49.86 24.16
CA PRO A 403 21.27 -49.92 22.90
C PRO A 403 20.06 -48.99 22.81
N ASP A 404 19.50 -48.57 23.95
CA ASP A 404 18.25 -47.79 24.01
C ASP A 404 18.42 -46.38 24.60
N MET A 405 19.66 -45.88 24.70
CA MET A 405 19.93 -44.55 25.28
C MET A 405 20.11 -43.45 24.24
N SER A 406 19.51 -42.28 24.50
CA SER A 406 19.67 -41.09 23.65
C SER A 406 21.08 -40.50 23.76
N ASN A 407 21.65 -40.03 22.64
CA ASN A 407 22.95 -39.37 22.59
C ASN A 407 23.04 -38.12 23.50
N SER A 408 21.90 -37.46 23.74
CA SER A 408 21.82 -36.31 24.67
C SER A 408 22.01 -36.76 26.11
N THR A 409 21.38 -37.88 26.51
CA THR A 409 21.51 -38.49 27.83
C THR A 409 22.92 -39.01 28.05
N LEU A 410 23.49 -39.71 27.06
CA LEU A 410 24.87 -40.19 27.10
C LEU A 410 25.88 -39.04 27.28
N SER A 411 25.69 -37.92 26.59
CA SER A 411 26.58 -36.76 26.72
C SER A 411 26.45 -36.06 28.07
N ALA A 412 25.26 -36.03 28.66
CA ALA A 412 25.04 -35.53 30.01
C ALA A 412 25.75 -36.41 31.05
N LEU A 413 25.59 -37.73 30.97
CA LEU A 413 26.26 -38.70 31.85
C LEU A 413 27.79 -38.58 31.79
N VAL A 414 28.34 -38.42 30.59
CA VAL A 414 29.78 -38.24 30.40
C VAL A 414 30.27 -36.91 30.99
N SER A 415 29.46 -35.85 30.91
CA SER A 415 29.79 -34.55 31.51
C SER A 415 29.74 -34.60 33.04
N LEU A 416 28.82 -35.36 33.62
CA LEU A 416 28.76 -35.61 35.07
C LEU A 416 29.98 -36.41 35.52
N LYS A 417 30.30 -37.51 34.83
CA LYS A 417 31.46 -38.34 35.15
C LYS A 417 32.77 -37.55 35.10
N TRP A 418 32.93 -36.60 34.17
CA TRP A 418 34.10 -35.71 34.12
C TRP A 418 34.21 -34.76 35.32
N LYS A 419 33.07 -34.28 35.84
CA LYS A 419 33.04 -33.43 37.04
C LYS A 419 33.37 -34.21 38.30
N GLU A 420 32.97 -35.48 38.34
CA GLU A 420 33.23 -36.42 39.45
C GLU A 420 34.66 -36.95 39.47
N LEU A 421 35.41 -36.88 38.35
CA LEU A 421 36.83 -37.22 38.35
C LEU A 421 37.61 -36.34 39.33
N SER A 422 38.46 -37.00 40.11
CA SER A 422 39.45 -36.35 40.95
C SER A 422 40.44 -35.53 40.10
N GLU A 423 41.10 -34.56 40.72
CA GLU A 423 42.06 -33.73 40.00
C GLU A 423 43.23 -34.55 39.44
N GLU A 424 43.66 -35.59 40.15
CA GLU A 424 44.71 -36.53 39.72
C GLU A 424 44.29 -37.31 38.46
N GLU A 425 43.06 -37.80 38.40
CA GLU A 425 42.53 -38.48 37.22
C GLU A 425 42.36 -37.52 36.04
N ARG A 426 41.96 -36.27 36.29
CA ARG A 426 41.90 -35.22 35.25
C ARG A 426 43.29 -34.86 34.72
N GLN A 427 44.32 -34.88 35.56
CA GLN A 427 45.70 -34.62 35.15
C GLN A 427 46.21 -35.67 34.15
N VAL A 428 45.82 -36.95 34.29
CA VAL A 428 46.16 -37.98 33.29
C VAL A 428 45.61 -37.62 31.91
N TRP A 429 44.36 -37.12 31.85
CA TRP A 429 43.74 -36.69 30.59
C TRP A 429 44.32 -35.40 30.05
N ASN A 430 44.70 -34.46 30.92
CA ASN A 430 45.38 -33.22 30.54
C ASN A 430 46.78 -33.52 29.97
N GLY A 431 47.52 -34.45 30.57
CA GLY A 431 48.81 -34.93 30.07
C GLY A 431 48.68 -35.54 28.67
N LYS A 432 47.75 -36.48 28.48
CA LYS A 432 47.45 -37.09 27.17
C LYS A 432 47.08 -36.03 26.11
N ALA A 433 46.30 -35.02 26.48
CA ALA A 433 45.93 -33.94 25.56
C ALA A 433 47.09 -32.99 25.24
N SER A 434 47.96 -32.71 26.21
CA SER A 434 49.16 -31.90 26.02
C SER A 434 50.13 -32.58 25.07
N GLU A 435 50.43 -33.87 25.31
CA GLU A 435 51.31 -34.67 24.45
C GLU A 435 50.77 -34.73 23.01
N ALA A 436 49.46 -34.97 22.85
CA ALA A 436 48.84 -34.94 21.53
C ALA A 436 48.94 -33.56 20.87
N MET A 437 48.77 -32.47 21.64
CA MET A 437 48.93 -31.09 21.16
C MET A 437 50.38 -30.78 20.75
N ASP A 438 51.37 -31.30 21.45
CA ASP A 438 52.78 -31.11 21.11
C ASP A 438 53.18 -31.90 19.87
N ALA A 439 52.71 -33.14 19.74
CA ALA A 439 52.82 -33.92 18.49
C ALA A 439 52.19 -33.18 17.30
N TYR A 440 51.00 -32.60 17.50
CA TYR A 440 50.34 -31.79 16.49
C TYR A 440 51.14 -30.54 16.09
N LYS A 441 51.75 -29.83 17.05
CA LYS A 441 52.61 -28.67 16.75
C LYS A 441 53.79 -29.09 15.88
N MET A 442 54.46 -30.19 16.23
CA MET A 442 55.57 -30.73 15.45
C MET A 442 55.14 -31.12 14.03
N GLU A 443 53.96 -31.75 13.88
CA GLU A 443 53.41 -32.12 12.58
C GLU A 443 53.03 -30.88 11.74
N LEU A 444 52.44 -29.86 12.38
CA LEU A 444 52.09 -28.60 11.74
C LEU A 444 53.33 -27.83 11.27
N GLU A 445 54.42 -27.85 12.03
CA GLU A 445 55.70 -27.26 11.60
C GLU A 445 56.30 -28.00 10.40
N LYS A 446 56.23 -29.34 10.39
CA LYS A 446 56.66 -30.15 9.23
C LYS A 446 55.82 -29.85 8.00
N TYR A 447 54.51 -29.74 8.16
CA TYR A 447 53.59 -29.37 7.09
C TYR A 447 53.82 -27.93 6.57
N ASN A 448 54.08 -26.97 7.46
CA ASN A 448 54.41 -25.61 7.03
C ASN A 448 55.73 -25.57 6.25
N LYS A 449 56.74 -26.34 6.68
CA LYS A 449 58.00 -26.48 5.94
C LYS A 449 57.78 -27.13 4.57
N SER A 450 56.94 -28.16 4.45
CA SER A 450 56.65 -28.79 3.17
C SER A 450 55.89 -27.87 2.21
N LEU A 451 55.00 -27.00 2.70
CA LEU A 451 54.33 -25.98 1.89
C LEU A 451 55.31 -24.94 1.33
N VAL A 452 56.30 -24.50 2.13
CA VAL A 452 57.32 -23.55 1.66
C VAL A 452 58.21 -24.17 0.60
N VAL A 453 58.60 -25.44 0.77
CA VAL A 453 59.40 -26.18 -0.22
C VAL A 453 58.59 -26.41 -1.50
N ALA A 454 57.32 -26.78 -1.42
CA ALA A 454 56.45 -26.95 -2.59
C ALA A 454 56.23 -25.63 -3.35
N ALA A 455 56.10 -24.50 -2.64
CA ALA A 455 55.99 -23.18 -3.25
C ALA A 455 57.29 -22.72 -3.92
N ALA A 456 58.46 -23.04 -3.33
CA ALA A 456 59.76 -22.75 -3.92
C ALA A 456 60.03 -23.60 -5.17
N ALA A 457 59.62 -24.87 -5.17
CA ALA A 457 59.73 -25.77 -6.32
C ALA A 457 58.84 -25.32 -7.49
N ALA A 458 57.62 -24.85 -7.22
CA ALA A 458 56.71 -24.34 -8.25
C ALA A 458 57.23 -23.07 -8.95
N ASN A 459 57.99 -22.22 -8.23
CA ASN A 459 58.59 -21.01 -8.78
C ASN A 459 59.89 -21.26 -9.57
N GLN A 460 60.47 -22.47 -9.49
CA GLN A 460 61.68 -22.86 -10.25
C GLN A 460 61.35 -23.62 -11.54
N THR A 461 60.08 -23.96 -11.77
CA THR A 461 59.60 -24.64 -12.99
C THR A 461 59.04 -23.70 -14.06
N ASP A 462 59.05 -22.38 -13.82
CA ASP A 462 58.57 -21.33 -14.74
C ASP A 462 59.70 -20.39 -15.25
N GLU A 463 60.98 -20.72 -14.98
CA GLU A 463 62.17 -20.20 -15.69
C GLU A 463 62.73 -21.30 -16.61
#